data_AF-A0A521TVP4-F1
#
_entry.id   AF-A0A521TVP4-F1
#
_cell.length_a   1.000
_cell.length_b   1.000
_cell.length_c   1.000
_cell.angle_alpha   90.00
_cell.angle_beta   90.00
_cell.angle_gamma   90.00
#
_symmetry.space_group_name_H-M   'P 1'
#
loop_
_entity.id
_entity.type
_entity.pdbx_description
1 polymer ?
#
loop_
_entity_poly.entity_id
_entity_poly.type
_entity_poly.pdbx_seq_one_letter_code
_entity_poly.pdbx_strand_id
1 'polypeptide(L)'
;MADAASHEFNAADDATFLSLASSAARVGVAGYGLGVSLAAAGFLGLIHPPFHLPPHAAPVIAAVCLVGAIPPFLAGRQLRDGARSLRAVATTEGDDVAHLMTATDSLQRAFTTLIAMLAVYVVGLAVVVAVMFPRGG
;
A
#
# COMPACT_ATOMS: atom_id res chain seq x y z
N MET A 1 -37.55 17.90 -17.00
CA MET A 1 -36.78 16.65 -17.21
C MET A 1 -35.48 17.07 -17.85
N ALA A 2 -34.53 17.50 -17.03
CA ALA A 2 -33.24 18.00 -17.49
C ALA A 2 -32.24 16.84 -17.45
N ASP A 3 -31.76 16.48 -18.64
CA ASP A 3 -30.42 15.97 -18.98
C ASP A 3 -29.73 14.99 -18.02
N ALA A 4 -30.19 13.74 -18.01
CA ALA A 4 -29.35 12.60 -17.61
C ALA A 4 -28.08 12.47 -18.47
N ALA A 5 -28.09 13.00 -19.70
CA ALA A 5 -26.94 13.06 -20.60
C ALA A 5 -25.83 14.04 -20.17
N SER A 6 -26.08 14.91 -19.17
CA SER A 6 -25.07 15.86 -18.68
C SER A 6 -24.11 15.27 -17.64
N HIS A 7 -24.26 13.99 -17.28
CA HIS A 7 -23.44 13.31 -16.28
C HIS A 7 -22.75 12.04 -16.80
N GLU A 8 -22.80 11.80 -18.11
CA GLU A 8 -22.12 10.66 -18.74
C GLU A 8 -20.65 11.02 -18.98
N PHE A 9 -19.73 10.15 -18.55
CA PHE A 9 -18.30 10.34 -18.78
C PHE A 9 -18.00 10.31 -20.28
N ASN A 10 -17.10 11.17 -20.73
CA ASN A 10 -16.67 11.14 -22.12
C ASN A 10 -15.56 10.10 -22.33
N ALA A 11 -15.29 9.74 -23.59
CA ALA A 11 -14.26 8.75 -23.93
C ALA A 11 -12.83 9.12 -23.43
N ALA A 12 -12.54 10.40 -23.20
CA ALA A 12 -11.26 10.84 -22.63
C ALA A 12 -11.19 10.62 -21.11
N ASP A 13 -12.32 10.73 -20.40
CA ASP A 13 -12.44 10.40 -18.98
C ASP A 13 -12.25 8.90 -18.76
N ASP A 14 -12.84 8.06 -19.61
CA ASP A 14 -12.66 6.60 -19.58
C ASP A 14 -11.19 6.19 -19.76
N ALA A 15 -10.50 6.79 -20.73
CA ALA A 15 -9.08 6.55 -20.94
C ALA A 15 -8.25 6.94 -19.69
N THR A 16 -8.65 8.01 -19.01
CA THR A 16 -8.02 8.46 -17.77
C THR A 16 -8.28 7.47 -16.63
N PHE A 17 -9.52 7.00 -16.46
CA PHE A 17 -9.87 5.99 -15.45
C PHE A 17 -9.15 4.67 -15.68
N LEU A 18 -9.04 4.20 -16.92
CA LEU A 18 -8.29 3.00 -17.27
C LEU A 18 -6.79 3.16 -16.99
N SER A 19 -6.22 4.32 -17.30
CA SER A 19 -4.82 4.63 -16.99
C SER A 19 -4.58 4.62 -15.47
N LEU A 20 -5.43 5.31 -14.71
CA LEU A 20 -5.36 5.34 -13.24
C LEU A 20 -5.53 3.94 -12.64
N ALA A 21 -6.49 3.16 -13.11
CA ALA A 21 -6.69 1.79 -12.68
C ALA A 21 -5.47 0.91 -12.96
N SER A 22 -4.86 1.03 -14.14
CA SER A 22 -3.65 0.27 -14.49
C SER A 22 -2.47 0.63 -13.59
N SER A 23 -2.31 1.91 -13.27
CA SER A 23 -1.25 2.42 -12.40
C SER A 23 -1.49 2.00 -10.95
N ALA A 24 -2.71 2.16 -10.43
CA ALA A 24 -3.10 1.68 -9.11
C ALA A 24 -2.92 0.17 -8.96
N ALA A 25 -3.27 -0.62 -9.98
CA ALA A 25 -3.03 -2.07 -9.97
C ALA A 25 -1.54 -2.42 -9.92
N ARG A 26 -0.70 -1.73 -10.70
CA ARG A 26 0.77 -1.92 -10.69
C ARG A 26 1.38 -1.56 -9.34
N VAL A 27 1.02 -0.40 -8.79
CA VAL A 27 1.46 0.01 -7.44
C VAL A 27 0.94 -0.96 -6.38
N GLY A 28 -0.28 -1.47 -6.56
CA GLY A 28 -0.85 -2.46 -5.67
C GLY A 28 -0.05 -3.77 -5.64
N VAL A 29 0.36 -4.27 -6.80
CA VAL A 29 1.24 -5.45 -6.92
C VAL A 29 2.63 -5.17 -6.33
N ALA A 30 3.19 -3.99 -6.56
CA ALA A 30 4.47 -3.59 -5.96
C ALA A 30 4.38 -3.55 -4.42
N GLY A 31 3.27 -3.07 -3.86
CA GLY A 31 3.00 -3.07 -2.42
C GLY A 31 2.97 -4.49 -1.84
N TYR A 32 2.34 -5.45 -2.53
CA TYR A 32 2.41 -6.86 -2.14
C TYR A 32 3.82 -7.40 -2.18
N GLY A 33 4.57 -7.12 -3.25
CA GLY A 33 5.97 -7.52 -3.38
C GLY A 33 6.81 -7.01 -2.20
N LEU A 34 6.68 -5.72 -1.89
CA LEU A 34 7.37 -5.09 -0.76
C LEU A 34 6.99 -5.74 0.58
N GLY A 35 5.70 -5.96 0.84
CA GLY A 35 5.23 -6.62 2.06
C GLY A 35 5.80 -8.03 2.21
N VAL A 36 5.79 -8.82 1.14
CA VAL A 36 6.38 -10.17 1.13
C VAL A 36 7.88 -10.12 1.37
N SER A 37 8.60 -9.20 0.72
CA SER A 37 10.05 -9.04 0.91
C SER A 37 10.40 -8.66 2.36
N LEU A 38 9.63 -7.75 2.98
CA LEU A 38 9.83 -7.37 4.37
C LEU A 38 9.52 -8.51 5.33
N ALA A 39 8.44 -9.25 5.09
CA ALA A 39 8.11 -10.42 5.89
C ALA A 39 9.20 -11.48 5.78
N ALA A 40 9.66 -11.78 4.56
CA ALA A 40 10.75 -12.72 4.31
C ALA A 40 12.05 -12.28 5.00
N ALA A 41 12.42 -11.00 4.91
CA ALA A 41 13.59 -10.45 5.58
C ALA A 41 13.48 -10.58 7.11
N GLY A 42 12.29 -10.32 7.67
CA GLY A 42 12.03 -10.50 9.10
C GLY A 42 12.18 -11.95 9.54
N PHE A 43 11.57 -12.90 8.83
CA PHE A 43 11.71 -14.33 9.12
C PHE A 43 13.15 -14.83 8.96
N LEU A 44 13.84 -14.45 7.88
CA LEU A 44 15.23 -14.81 7.67
C LEU A 44 16.13 -14.25 8.77
N GLY A 45 15.87 -13.02 9.25
CA GLY A 45 16.59 -12.42 10.37
C GLY A 45 16.40 -13.14 11.70
N LEU A 46 15.30 -13.87 11.89
CA LEU A 46 15.07 -14.71 13.08
C LEU A 46 15.75 -16.07 12.99
N ILE A 47 15.74 -16.71 11.81
CA ILE A 47 16.30 -18.05 11.59
C ILE A 47 17.82 -17.97 11.45
N HIS A 48 18.31 -16.98 10.72
CA HIS A 48 19.71 -16.74 10.42
C HIS A 48 20.10 -15.32 10.82
N PRO A 49 20.19 -15.03 12.13
CA PRO A 49 20.58 -13.72 12.60
C PRO A 49 21.96 -13.35 12.03
N PRO A 50 22.11 -12.18 11.42
CA PRO A 50 23.37 -11.80 10.80
C PRO A 50 24.47 -11.71 11.87
N PHE A 51 25.59 -12.40 11.65
CA PHE A 51 26.72 -12.46 12.60
C PHE A 51 27.36 -11.09 12.90
N HIS A 52 27.08 -10.07 12.08
CA HIS A 52 27.57 -8.70 12.26
C HIS A 52 26.65 -7.83 13.12
N LEU A 53 25.46 -8.31 13.49
CA LEU A 53 24.53 -7.57 14.34
C LEU A 53 24.66 -8.02 15.81
N PRO A 54 24.45 -7.10 16.78
CA PRO A 54 24.33 -7.47 18.17
C PRO A 54 23.21 -8.52 18.37
N PRO A 55 23.40 -9.55 19.22
CA PRO A 55 22.42 -10.62 19.40
C PRO A 55 21.02 -10.13 19.81
N HIS A 56 20.97 -9.01 20.54
CA HIS A 56 19.71 -8.38 20.97
C HIS A 56 19.06 -7.51 19.87
N ALA A 57 19.80 -7.11 18.84
CA ALA A 57 19.29 -6.28 17.75
C ALA A 57 18.56 -7.08 16.67
N ALA A 58 19.01 -8.31 16.40
CA ALA A 58 18.40 -9.19 15.41
C ALA A 58 16.88 -9.43 15.61
N PRO A 59 16.37 -9.78 16.81
CA PRO A 59 14.93 -9.98 17.01
C PRO A 59 14.13 -8.67 16.88
N VAL A 60 14.72 -7.54 17.26
CA VAL A 60 14.06 -6.22 17.14
C VAL A 60 13.93 -5.82 15.67
N ILE A 61 15.01 -5.94 14.89
CA ILE A 61 15.00 -5.66 13.45
C ILE A 61 14.01 -6.58 12.74
N ALA A 62 13.99 -7.87 13.08
CA ALA A 62 13.03 -8.81 12.55
C ALA A 62 11.57 -8.42 12.85
N ALA A 63 11.28 -8.03 14.10
CA ALA A 63 9.95 -7.56 14.50
C ALA A 63 9.53 -6.30 13.73
N VAL A 64 10.45 -5.34 13.55
CA VAL A 64 10.20 -4.13 12.75
C VAL A 64 9.90 -4.48 11.29
N CYS A 65 10.64 -5.42 10.69
CA CYS A 65 10.38 -5.88 9.33
C CYS A 65 9.01 -6.58 9.20
N LEU A 66 8.64 -7.44 10.16
CA LEU A 66 7.35 -8.14 10.15
C LEU A 66 6.17 -7.19 10.34
N VAL A 67 6.25 -6.25 11.28
CA VAL A 67 5.21 -5.22 11.49
C VAL A 67 5.16 -4.27 10.28
N GLY A 68 6.33 -3.90 9.75
CA GLY A 68 6.45 -3.06 8.55
C GLY A 68 5.90 -3.70 7.28
N ALA A 69 5.77 -5.04 7.23
CA ALA A 69 5.17 -5.73 6.09
C ALA A 69 3.63 -5.53 6.00
N ILE A 70 2.96 -5.18 7.10
CA ILE A 70 1.49 -5.10 7.15
C ILE A 70 0.95 -3.91 6.32
N PRO A 71 1.41 -2.66 6.52
CA PRO A 71 0.91 -1.53 5.74
C PRO A 71 1.02 -1.67 4.21
N PRO A 72 2.15 -2.11 3.61
CA PRO A 72 2.23 -2.25 2.16
C PRO A 72 1.32 -3.35 1.61
N PHE A 73 1.02 -4.41 2.39
CA PHE A 73 0.04 -5.41 2.02
C PHE A 73 -1.39 -4.84 2.00
N LEU A 74 -1.76 -4.06 3.02
CA LEU A 74 -3.06 -3.41 3.12
C LEU A 74 -3.26 -2.34 2.03
N ALA A 75 -2.26 -1.48 1.82
CA ALA A 75 -2.27 -0.50 0.74
C ALA A 75 -2.36 -1.19 -0.63
N GLY A 76 -1.61 -2.29 -0.81
CA GLY A 76 -1.65 -3.09 -2.03
C GLY A 76 -3.04 -3.62 -2.36
N ARG A 77 -3.75 -4.12 -1.33
CA ARG A 77 -5.14 -4.58 -1.45
C ARG A 77 -6.08 -3.46 -1.84
N GLN A 78 -6.06 -2.35 -1.10
CA GLN A 78 -6.95 -1.21 -1.30
C GLN A 78 -6.75 -0.57 -2.69
N LEU A 79 -5.51 -0.49 -3.18
CA LEU A 79 -5.21 -0.01 -4.53
C LEU A 79 -5.77 -0.92 -5.63
N ARG A 80 -5.71 -2.26 -5.44
CA ARG A 80 -6.30 -3.20 -6.40
C ARG A 80 -7.82 -3.17 -6.38
N ASP A 81 -8.42 -3.04 -5.21
CA ASP A 81 -9.88 -2.91 -5.09
C ASP A 81 -10.35 -1.60 -5.75
N GLY A 82 -9.68 -0.48 -5.48
CA GLY A 82 -9.92 0.79 -6.16
C GLY A 82 -9.72 0.72 -7.68
N ALA A 83 -8.67 0.04 -8.14
CA ALA A 83 -8.43 -0.17 -9.58
C ALA A 83 -9.54 -0.99 -10.26
N ARG A 84 -10.12 -1.98 -9.58
CA ARG A 84 -11.25 -2.76 -10.11
C ARG A 84 -12.49 -1.90 -10.23
N SER A 85 -12.80 -1.09 -9.20
CA SER A 85 -13.93 -0.16 -9.22
C SER A 85 -13.77 0.91 -10.31
N LEU A 86 -12.57 1.46 -10.51
CA LEU A 86 -12.29 2.39 -11.61
C LEU A 86 -12.46 1.76 -13.00
N ARG A 87 -12.10 0.47 -13.17
CA ARG A 87 -12.37 -0.24 -14.42
C ARG A 87 -13.86 -0.46 -14.64
N ALA A 88 -14.63 -0.69 -13.58
CA ALA A 88 -16.07 -0.86 -13.68
C ALA A 88 -16.75 0.42 -14.19
N VAL A 89 -16.32 1.60 -13.69
CA VAL A 89 -16.77 2.93 -14.18
C VAL A 89 -16.63 3.04 -15.70
N ALA A 90 -15.50 2.64 -16.26
CA ALA A 90 -15.26 2.74 -17.71
C ALA A 90 -16.04 1.70 -18.55
N THR A 91 -16.85 0.84 -17.92
CA THR A 91 -17.59 -0.26 -18.59
C THR A 91 -19.09 -0.25 -18.32
N THR A 92 -19.55 0.56 -17.36
CA THR A 92 -20.97 0.75 -17.08
C THR A 92 -21.45 1.98 -17.85
N GLU A 93 -22.55 1.84 -18.58
CA GLU A 93 -23.26 2.96 -19.19
C GLU A 93 -24.40 3.33 -18.22
N GLY A 94 -24.12 4.19 -17.22
CA GLY A 94 -25.17 4.80 -16.38
C GLY A 94 -25.26 4.37 -14.90
N ASP A 95 -24.30 3.61 -14.35
CA ASP A 95 -24.19 3.32 -12.89
C ASP A 95 -22.82 3.72 -12.32
N ASP A 96 -22.28 4.80 -12.89
CA ASP A 96 -20.85 5.12 -12.81
C ASP A 96 -20.51 5.81 -11.49
N VAL A 97 -21.51 6.46 -10.89
CA VAL A 97 -21.36 7.23 -9.64
C VAL A 97 -21.07 6.29 -8.47
N ALA A 98 -21.77 5.16 -8.36
CA ALA A 98 -21.56 4.21 -7.26
C ALA A 98 -20.17 3.55 -7.34
N HIS A 99 -19.75 3.17 -8.56
CA HIS A 99 -18.42 2.63 -8.82
C HIS A 99 -17.32 3.68 -8.58
N LEU A 100 -17.54 4.93 -8.97
CA LEU A 100 -16.61 6.02 -8.72
C LEU A 100 -16.46 6.31 -7.23
N MET A 101 -17.56 6.38 -6.47
CA MET A 101 -17.52 6.57 -5.01
C MET A 101 -16.71 5.46 -4.32
N THR A 102 -16.96 4.20 -4.71
CA THR A 102 -16.22 3.04 -4.19
C THR A 102 -14.73 3.10 -4.54
N ALA A 103 -14.40 3.50 -5.77
CA ALA A 103 -13.03 3.69 -6.20
C ALA A 103 -12.32 4.78 -5.39
N THR A 104 -12.95 5.95 -5.22
CA THR A 104 -12.37 7.06 -4.46
C THR A 104 -12.17 6.72 -2.99
N ASP A 105 -13.12 6.05 -2.34
CA ASP A 105 -12.98 5.61 -0.94
C ASP A 105 -11.82 4.59 -0.80
N SER A 106 -11.73 3.64 -1.73
CA SER A 106 -10.63 2.66 -1.75
C SER A 106 -9.26 3.33 -1.95
N LEU A 107 -9.16 4.29 -2.87
CA LEU A 107 -7.94 5.04 -3.11
C LEU A 107 -7.57 5.93 -1.92
N GLN A 108 -8.55 6.59 -1.29
CA GLN A 108 -8.32 7.41 -0.10
C GLN A 108 -7.81 6.56 1.07
N ARG A 109 -8.39 5.37 1.29
CA ARG A 109 -7.90 4.41 2.27
C ARG A 109 -6.48 3.96 1.94
N ALA A 110 -6.19 3.70 0.66
CA ALA A 110 -4.84 3.35 0.21
C ALA A 110 -3.83 4.46 0.54
N PHE A 111 -4.12 5.71 0.19
CA PHE A 111 -3.26 6.85 0.53
C PHE A 111 -3.08 7.02 2.04
N THR A 112 -4.16 6.88 2.81
CA THR A 112 -4.10 6.93 4.28
C THR A 112 -3.18 5.83 4.83
N THR A 113 -3.28 4.63 4.28
CA THR A 113 -2.42 3.49 4.66
C THR A 113 -0.96 3.72 4.25
N LEU A 114 -0.70 4.35 3.10
CA LEU A 114 0.66 4.72 2.68
C LEU A 114 1.28 5.79 3.59
N ILE A 115 0.48 6.76 4.05
CA ILE A 115 0.93 7.76 5.04
C ILE A 115 1.23 7.07 6.38
N ALA A 116 0.34 6.17 6.83
CA ALA A 116 0.58 5.39 8.05
C ALA A 116 1.82 4.49 7.92
N MET A 117 2.07 3.91 6.74
CA MET A 117 3.28 3.13 6.45
C MET A 117 4.54 3.98 6.65
N LEU A 118 4.56 5.22 6.15
CA LEU A 118 5.69 6.12 6.35
C LEU A 118 5.95 6.36 7.85
N ALA A 119 4.90 6.61 8.64
CA ALA A 119 5.02 6.79 10.08
C ALA A 119 5.58 5.53 10.77
N VAL A 120 5.08 4.34 10.43
CA VAL A 120 5.58 3.06 10.95
C VAL A 120 7.05 2.85 10.60
N TYR A 121 7.48 3.20 9.38
CA TYR A 121 8.87 3.04 8.97
C TYR A 121 9.80 4.03 9.65
N VAL A 122 9.37 5.29 9.83
CA VAL A 122 10.16 6.29 10.58
C VAL A 122 10.34 5.85 12.03
N VAL A 123 9.27 5.39 12.69
CA VAL A 123 9.34 4.86 14.06
C VAL A 123 10.20 3.60 14.13
N GLY A 124 9.99 2.66 13.21
CA GLY A 124 10.77 1.42 13.12
C GLY A 124 12.26 1.69 12.92
N LEU A 125 12.62 2.64 12.04
CA LEU A 125 14.00 3.06 11.82
C LEU A 125 14.60 3.66 13.10
N ALA A 126 13.87 4.54 13.79
CA ALA A 126 14.32 5.13 15.05
C ALA A 126 14.59 4.05 16.12
N VAL A 127 13.73 3.03 16.21
CA VAL A 127 13.91 1.88 17.11
C VAL A 127 15.17 1.08 16.74
N VAL A 128 15.34 0.75 15.46
CA VAL A 128 16.53 0.01 14.99
C VAL A 128 17.82 0.79 15.30
N VAL A 129 17.85 2.10 15.04
CA VAL A 129 19.00 2.96 15.35
C VAL A 129 19.28 2.99 16.85
N ALA A 130 18.25 3.13 17.69
CA ALA A 130 18.41 3.16 19.14
C ALA A 130 19.00 1.85 19.70
N VAL A 131 18.61 0.71 19.12
CA VAL A 131 19.10 -0.61 19.53
C VAL A 131 20.52 -0.87 19.01
N MET A 132 20.87 -0.37 17.83
CA MET A 132 22.22 -0.53 17.26
C MET A 132 23.27 0.36 17.92
N PHE A 133 22.89 1.53 18.46
CA PHE A 133 23.81 2.52 19.02
C PHE A 133 23.35 2.97 20.43
N PRO A 134 23.43 2.10 21.45
CA PRO A 134 23.11 2.49 22.81
C PRO A 134 24.09 3.58 23.28
N ARG A 135 23.55 4.71 23.76
CA ARG A 135 24.31 5.91 24.17
C ARG A 135 25.20 5.75 25.43
N GLY A 136 25.63 4.54 25.81
CA GLY A 136 26.33 4.34 27.09
C GLY A 136 27.04 3.00 27.30
N GLY A 137 27.80 2.53 26.31
CA GLY A 137 28.71 1.38 26.46
C GLY A 137 30.16 1.81 26.43
#